data_AF-A0A9D7RLP2-F1
#
_entry.id   AF-A0A9D7RLP2-F1
#
_cell.length_a   1.000
_cell.length_b   1.000
_cell.length_c   1.000
_cell.angle_alpha   90.00
_cell.angle_beta   90.00
_cell.angle_gamma   90.00
#
_symmetry.space_group_name_H-M   'P 1'
#
loop_
_entity.id
_entity.type
_entity.pdbx_description
1 polymer ?
#
loop_
_entity_poly.entity_id
_entity_poly.type
_entity_poly.pdbx_seq_one_letter_code
_entity_poly.pdbx_strand_id
1 'polypeptide(L)'
;MSFDEVKHAADAQPKAGVRPTIQSLHAALGTGSSTTILKHLNDWWQQLGQRLVSQQAALAIPDAPENVQAAAGTFWHTALEAANALLGERRQELETHYQGQVDALNPQNRAPWRPSRSPMRAPKARINEPTTSQRSSPTRIRGFRSCVGTDDLQRSPKRDGPTAAA
;
A
#
# COMPACT_ATOMS: atom_id res chain seq x y z
N MET A 1 -12.50 23.68 7.62
CA MET A 1 -12.95 22.44 6.97
C MET A 1 -14.45 22.36 7.12
N SER A 2 -15.18 22.35 6.01
CA SER A 2 -16.64 22.34 6.00
C SER A 2 -17.18 20.92 6.14
N PHE A 3 -18.36 20.79 6.74
CA PHE A 3 -19.10 19.53 6.78
C PHE A 3 -19.39 19.00 5.38
N ASP A 4 -19.71 19.88 4.43
CA ASP A 4 -20.05 19.48 3.05
C ASP A 4 -18.86 18.85 2.31
N GLU A 5 -17.63 19.32 2.57
CA GLU A 5 -16.41 18.74 1.99
C GLU A 5 -16.19 17.31 2.50
N VAL A 6 -16.33 17.10 3.82
CA VAL A 6 -16.22 15.78 4.44
C VAL A 6 -17.32 14.85 3.94
N LYS A 7 -18.55 15.34 3.85
CA LYS A 7 -19.69 14.59 3.32
C LYS A 7 -19.49 14.17 1.87
N HIS A 8 -19.01 15.08 1.01
CA HIS A 8 -18.77 14.76 -0.39
C HIS A 8 -17.67 13.68 -0.54
N ALA A 9 -16.58 13.80 0.22
CA ALA A 9 -15.52 12.79 0.24
C ALA A 9 -16.01 11.44 0.81
N ALA A 10 -16.85 11.47 1.85
CA ALA A 10 -17.44 10.28 2.46
C ALA A 10 -18.46 9.62 1.53
N ASP A 11 -19.24 10.37 0.75
CA ASP A 11 -20.20 9.83 -0.22
C ASP A 11 -19.49 9.17 -1.43
N ALA A 12 -18.24 9.55 -1.72
CA ALA A 12 -17.45 8.96 -2.81
C ALA A 12 -16.88 7.57 -2.46
N GLN A 13 -16.60 7.30 -1.18
CA GLN A 13 -15.96 6.06 -0.74
C GLN A 13 -16.86 4.81 -0.89
N PRO A 14 -18.12 4.79 -0.39
CA PRO A 14 -19.04 3.67 -0.61
C PRO A 14 -19.34 3.41 -2.09
N LYS A 15 -19.36 4.45 -2.94
CA LYS A 15 -19.52 4.29 -4.39
C LYS A 15 -18.37 3.52 -5.03
N ALA A 16 -17.17 3.61 -4.44
CA ALA A 16 -16.00 2.85 -4.84
C ALA A 16 -15.87 1.49 -4.13
N GLY A 17 -16.86 1.08 -3.31
CA GLY A 17 -16.81 -0.16 -2.52
C GLY A 17 -15.85 -0.11 -1.32
N VAL A 18 -15.34 1.07 -0.96
CA VAL A 18 -14.39 1.25 0.13
C VAL A 18 -15.11 1.79 1.37
N ARG A 19 -14.78 1.26 2.55
CA ARG A 19 -15.35 1.72 3.81
C ARG A 19 -14.78 3.10 4.16
N PRO A 20 -15.62 4.10 4.47
CA PRO A 20 -15.12 5.42 4.82
C PRO A 20 -14.44 5.39 6.19
N THR A 21 -13.15 5.73 6.22
CA THR A 21 -12.33 5.79 7.44
C THR A 21 -11.72 7.18 7.61
N ILE A 22 -11.41 7.56 8.86
CA ILE A 22 -10.81 8.87 9.18
C ILE A 22 -9.52 9.08 8.39
N GLN A 23 -8.67 8.05 8.32
CA GLN A 23 -7.40 8.12 7.57
C GLN A 23 -7.63 8.31 6.06
N SER A 24 -8.59 7.58 5.48
CA SER A 24 -8.90 7.72 4.04
C SER A 24 -9.50 9.09 3.72
N LEU A 25 -10.35 9.62 4.60
CA LEU A 25 -10.86 10.99 4.46
C LEU A 25 -9.76 12.04 4.64
N HIS A 26 -8.86 11.84 5.60
CA HIS A 26 -7.73 12.74 5.81
C HIS A 26 -6.79 12.74 4.59
N ALA A 27 -6.53 11.58 3.99
CA ALA A 27 -5.76 11.47 2.75
C ALA A 27 -6.46 12.15 1.56
N ALA A 28 -7.78 12.07 1.47
CA ALA A 28 -8.57 12.69 0.40
C ALA A 28 -8.68 14.22 0.53
N LEU A 29 -8.75 14.73 1.77
CA LEU A 29 -9.00 16.16 2.05
C LEU A 29 -7.72 16.95 2.28
N GLY A 30 -6.61 16.28 2.62
CA GLY A 30 -5.27 16.87 2.77
C GLY A 30 -5.09 17.83 3.95
N THR A 31 -6.17 18.28 4.59
CA THR A 31 -6.14 19.23 5.71
C THR A 31 -7.29 18.94 6.69
N GLY A 32 -7.08 19.29 7.97
CA GLY A 32 -8.12 19.21 9.00
C GLY A 32 -7.70 18.38 10.22
N SER A 33 -8.23 18.74 11.39
CA SER A 33 -8.03 17.94 12.60
C SER A 33 -8.79 16.61 12.47
N SER A 34 -8.13 15.51 12.83
CA SER A 34 -8.77 14.18 12.88
C SER A 34 -10.01 14.14 13.77
N THR A 35 -10.07 14.98 14.81
CA THR A 35 -11.23 15.10 15.70
C THR A 35 -12.43 15.73 14.98
N THR A 36 -12.19 16.72 14.12
CA THR A 36 -13.23 17.38 13.32
C THR A 36 -13.76 16.45 12.23
N ILE A 37 -12.86 15.71 11.57
CA ILE A 37 -13.23 14.68 10.58
C ILE A 37 -14.07 13.59 11.24
N LEU A 38 -13.68 13.10 12.43
CA LEU A 38 -14.46 12.11 13.17
C LEU A 38 -15.87 12.60 13.47
N LYS A 39 -16.02 13.84 13.96
CA LYS A 39 -17.34 14.43 14.24
C LYS A 39 -18.21 14.45 12.97
N HIS A 40 -17.70 15.02 11.89
CA HIS A 40 -18.44 15.13 10.63
C HIS A 40 -18.73 13.76 9.99
N LEU A 41 -17.82 12.80 10.12
CA LEU A 41 -18.04 11.42 9.68
C LEU A 41 -19.16 10.76 10.48
N ASN A 42 -19.23 10.97 11.80
CA ASN A 42 -20.30 10.44 12.63
C ASN A 42 -21.65 11.08 12.29
N ASP A 43 -21.69 12.40 12.13
CA ASP A 43 -22.90 13.13 11.69
C ASP A 43 -23.37 12.63 10.32
N TRP A 44 -22.43 12.36 9.41
CA TRP A 44 -22.71 11.77 8.11
C TRP A 44 -23.28 10.35 8.22
N TRP A 45 -22.72 9.49 9.08
CA TRP A 45 -23.25 8.13 9.30
C TRP A 45 -24.68 8.13 9.80
N GLN A 46 -25.02 9.03 10.73
CA GLN A 46 -26.38 9.20 11.23
C GLN A 46 -27.34 9.61 10.10
N GLN A 47 -26.97 10.61 9.31
CA GLN A 47 -27.76 11.06 8.17
C GLN A 47 -27.88 9.99 7.08
N LEU A 48 -26.84 9.18 6.86
CA LEU A 48 -26.88 8.08 5.93
C LEU A 48 -27.86 6.99 6.40
N GLY A 49 -27.79 6.58 7.67
CA GLY A 49 -28.71 5.59 8.24
C GLY A 49 -30.18 6.02 8.10
N GLN A 50 -30.49 7.27 8.45
CA GLN A 50 -31.85 7.82 8.29
C GLN A 50 -32.31 7.79 6.83
N ARG A 51 -31.44 8.18 5.89
CA ARG A 51 -31.77 8.15 4.45
C ARG A 51 -32.00 6.73 3.94
N LEU A 52 -31.23 5.74 4.39
CA LEU A 52 -31.43 4.35 4.00
C LEU A 52 -32.74 3.79 4.55
N VAL A 53 -33.06 4.07 5.83
CA VAL A 53 -34.34 3.64 6.43
C VAL A 53 -35.51 4.27 5.69
N SER A 54 -35.45 5.56 5.38
CA SER A 54 -36.50 6.25 4.62
C SER A 54 -36.64 5.73 3.19
N GLN A 55 -35.53 5.43 2.51
CA GLN A 55 -35.57 4.80 1.18
C GLN A 55 -36.12 3.36 1.26
N GLN A 56 -35.75 2.60 2.29
CA GLN A 56 -36.27 1.26 2.50
C GLN A 56 -37.78 1.28 2.75
N ALA A 57 -38.28 2.25 3.51
CA ALA A 57 -39.71 2.47 3.71
C ALA A 57 -40.41 2.91 2.42
N ALA A 58 -39.76 3.68 1.55
CA ALA A 58 -40.31 4.08 0.26
C ALA A 58 -40.30 2.96 -0.78
N LEU A 59 -39.36 2.01 -0.68
CA LEU A 59 -39.27 0.81 -1.50
C LEU A 59 -40.14 -0.35 -0.97
N ALA A 60 -40.66 -0.23 0.25
CA ALA A 60 -41.59 -1.19 0.80
C ALA A 60 -42.87 -1.17 -0.04
N ILE A 61 -43.19 -2.30 -0.66
CA ILE A 61 -44.45 -2.50 -1.36
C ILE A 61 -45.53 -2.55 -0.28
N PRO A 62 -46.48 -1.59 -0.23
CA PRO A 62 -47.56 -1.64 0.74
C PRO A 62 -48.34 -2.96 0.53
N ASP A 63 -48.64 -3.65 1.63
CA ASP A 63 -49.31 -4.97 1.68
C ASP A 63 -48.54 -6.22 1.22
N ALA A 64 -47.25 -6.12 0.88
CA ALA A 64 -46.47 -7.33 0.59
C ALA A 64 -46.01 -8.03 1.90
N PRO A 65 -46.28 -9.33 2.09
CA PRO A 65 -45.78 -10.08 3.24
C PRO A 65 -44.24 -10.08 3.31
N GLU A 66 -43.68 -10.06 4.52
CA GLU A 66 -42.23 -9.92 4.76
C GLU A 66 -41.39 -10.96 4.00
N ASN A 67 -41.89 -12.19 3.87
CA ASN A 67 -41.24 -13.25 3.11
C ASN A 67 -41.12 -12.95 1.61
N VAL A 68 -42.11 -12.25 1.03
CA VAL A 68 -42.09 -11.84 -0.38
C VAL A 68 -41.07 -10.72 -0.59
N GLN A 69 -41.02 -9.76 0.33
CA GLN A 69 -40.02 -8.68 0.27
C GLN A 69 -38.60 -9.22 0.41
N ALA A 70 -38.38 -10.13 1.36
CA ALA A 70 -37.10 -10.80 1.52
C ALA A 70 -36.70 -11.59 0.27
N ALA A 71 -37.62 -12.38 -0.29
CA ALA A 71 -37.36 -13.16 -1.51
C ALA A 71 -37.05 -12.25 -2.72
N ALA A 72 -37.77 -11.15 -2.89
CA ALA A 72 -37.49 -10.17 -3.94
C ALA A 72 -36.12 -9.50 -3.75
N GLY A 73 -35.75 -9.17 -2.51
CA GLY A 73 -34.43 -8.63 -2.16
C GLY A 73 -33.31 -9.61 -2.49
N THR A 74 -33.45 -10.88 -2.11
CA THR A 74 -32.48 -11.93 -2.46
C THR A 74 -32.37 -12.12 -3.96
N PHE A 75 -33.50 -12.22 -4.67
CA PHE A 75 -33.52 -12.35 -6.13
C PHE A 75 -32.78 -11.20 -6.81
N TRP A 76 -33.08 -9.96 -6.41
CA TRP A 76 -32.44 -8.78 -6.96
C TRP A 76 -30.93 -8.76 -6.68
N HIS A 77 -30.52 -9.11 -5.46
CA HIS A 77 -29.11 -9.20 -5.10
C HIS A 77 -28.37 -10.22 -5.96
N THR A 78 -28.91 -11.45 -6.08
CA THR A 78 -28.33 -12.50 -6.92
C THR A 78 -28.26 -12.10 -8.39
N ALA A 79 -29.30 -11.43 -8.90
CA ALA A 79 -29.30 -10.92 -10.28
C ALA A 79 -28.19 -9.88 -10.50
N LEU A 80 -27.96 -8.98 -9.54
CA LEU A 80 -26.89 -7.99 -9.59
C LEU A 80 -25.50 -8.63 -9.50
N GLU A 81 -25.30 -9.61 -8.62
CA GLU A 81 -24.04 -10.35 -8.54
C GLU A 81 -23.71 -11.04 -9.86
N ALA A 82 -24.69 -11.75 -10.44
CA ALA A 82 -24.53 -12.41 -11.74
C ALA A 82 -24.22 -11.40 -12.86
N ALA A 83 -24.94 -10.28 -12.91
CA ALA A 83 -24.69 -9.23 -13.89
C ALA A 83 -23.28 -8.62 -13.75
N ASN A 84 -22.83 -8.36 -12.52
CA ASN A 84 -21.50 -7.84 -12.25
C ASN A 84 -20.40 -8.83 -12.64
N ALA A 85 -20.59 -10.13 -12.38
CA ALA A 85 -19.66 -11.17 -12.79
C ALA A 85 -19.52 -11.21 -14.32
N LEU A 86 -20.64 -11.23 -15.05
CA LEU A 86 -20.65 -11.19 -16.51
C LEU A 86 -19.96 -9.92 -17.05
N LEU A 87 -20.24 -8.75 -16.46
CA LEU A 87 -19.59 -7.50 -16.85
C LEU A 87 -18.08 -7.50 -16.57
N GLY A 88 -17.66 -8.14 -15.47
CA GLY A 88 -16.25 -8.33 -15.14
C GLY A 88 -15.53 -9.18 -16.19
N GLU A 89 -16.12 -10.32 -16.57
CA GLU A 89 -15.62 -11.19 -17.62
C GLU A 89 -15.50 -10.45 -18.95
N ARG A 90 -16.55 -9.74 -19.38
CA ARG A 90 -16.52 -8.95 -20.63
C ARG A 90 -15.44 -7.87 -20.61
N ARG A 91 -15.23 -7.23 -19.46
CA ARG A 91 -14.17 -6.22 -19.31
C ARG A 91 -12.79 -6.85 -19.45
N GLN A 92 -12.57 -8.04 -18.87
CA GLN A 92 -11.30 -8.75 -18.94
C GLN A 92 -11.00 -9.25 -20.36
N GLU A 93 -12.01 -9.74 -21.08
CA GLU A 93 -11.89 -10.13 -22.49
C GLU A 93 -11.43 -8.95 -23.36
N LEU A 94 -12.11 -7.81 -23.20
CA LEU A 94 -11.76 -6.57 -23.92
C LEU A 94 -10.34 -6.10 -23.57
N GLU A 95 -9.98 -6.08 -22.29
CA GLU A 95 -8.65 -5.67 -21.83
C GLU A 95 -7.56 -6.57 -22.43
N THR A 96 -7.76 -7.89 -22.41
CA THR A 96 -6.81 -8.85 -22.98
C THR A 96 -6.66 -8.63 -24.49
N HIS A 97 -7.77 -8.39 -25.18
CA HIS A 97 -7.77 -8.11 -26.61
C HIS A 97 -7.02 -6.81 -26.94
N TYR A 98 -7.27 -5.73 -26.19
CA TYR A 98 -6.55 -4.46 -26.37
C TYR A 98 -5.07 -4.59 -26.00
N GLN A 99 -4.74 -5.26 -24.90
CA GLN A 99 -3.36 -5.50 -24.48
C GLN A 99 -2.58 -6.27 -25.56
N GLY A 100 -3.19 -7.28 -26.18
CA GLY A 100 -2.60 -7.99 -27.32
C GLY A 100 -2.31 -7.08 -28.52
N GLN A 101 -3.18 -6.10 -28.80
CA GLN A 101 -2.93 -5.09 -29.83
C GLN A 101 -1.77 -4.17 -29.45
N VAL A 102 -1.71 -3.70 -28.20
CA VAL A 102 -0.62 -2.84 -27.69
C VAL A 102 0.72 -3.57 -27.76
N ASP A 103 0.77 -4.84 -27.34
CA ASP A 103 1.98 -5.66 -27.37
C ASP A 103 2.45 -5.91 -28.81
N ALA A 104 1.52 -6.14 -29.74
CA ALA A 104 1.82 -6.33 -31.16
C ALA A 104 2.35 -5.04 -31.82
N LEU A 105 1.88 -3.87 -31.39
CA LEU A 105 2.32 -2.56 -31.89
C LEU A 105 3.64 -2.09 -31.24
N ASN A 106 4.13 -2.76 -30.19
CA ASN A 106 5.35 -2.38 -29.48
C ASN A 106 6.52 -3.38 -29.69
N PRO A 107 7.20 -3.36 -30.84
CA PRO A 107 8.29 -4.29 -31.14
C PRO A 107 9.51 -4.14 -30.22
N GLN A 108 9.70 -2.99 -29.56
CA GLN A 108 10.80 -2.76 -28.61
C GLN A 108 10.74 -3.67 -27.37
N ASN A 109 9.56 -4.15 -26.95
CA ASN A 109 9.42 -4.96 -25.73
C ASN A 109 9.61 -6.48 -25.97
N ARG A 110 9.75 -6.90 -27.24
CA ARG A 110 9.84 -8.32 -27.63
C ARG A 110 11.22 -8.93 -27.43
N ALA A 111 12.27 -8.12 -27.43
CA ALA A 111 13.64 -8.59 -27.24
C ALA A 111 14.06 -8.38 -25.77
N PRO A 112 14.57 -9.40 -25.07
CA PRO A 112 15.23 -9.15 -23.79
C PRO A 112 16.40 -8.20 -24.05
N TRP A 113 16.36 -7.01 -23.45
CA TRP A 113 17.46 -6.06 -23.48
C TRP A 113 18.75 -6.78 -23.07
N ARG A 114 19.66 -7.04 -24.03
CA ARG A 114 21.00 -7.56 -23.74
C ARG A 114 21.92 -6.37 -23.51
N PRO A 115 22.38 -6.10 -22.28
CA PRO A 115 23.45 -5.14 -22.09
C PRO A 115 24.70 -5.65 -22.81
N SER A 116 25.25 -4.86 -23.72
CA SER A 116 26.55 -5.11 -24.32
C SER A 116 27.65 -4.90 -23.28
N ARG A 117 27.88 -5.90 -22.41
CA ARG A 117 29.13 -6.01 -21.65
C ARG A 117 29.96 -7.10 -22.31
N SER A 118 30.79 -6.71 -23.27
CA SER A 118 31.96 -7.51 -23.64
C SER A 118 32.87 -7.56 -22.40
N PRO A 119 33.15 -8.72 -21.78
CA PRO A 119 34.12 -8.77 -20.71
C PRO A 119 35.50 -8.47 -21.29
N MET A 120 36.10 -7.38 -20.83
CA MET A 120 37.49 -7.00 -21.10
C MET A 120 38.39 -8.15 -20.63
N ARG A 121 39.17 -8.72 -21.55
CA ARG A 121 40.00 -9.91 -21.31
C ARG A 121 41.20 -9.56 -20.44
N ALA A 122 41.20 -9.95 -19.17
CA ALA A 122 42.36 -9.80 -18.27
C ALA A 122 43.38 -10.96 -18.48
N PRO A 123 44.69 -10.67 -18.47
CA PRO A 123 45.74 -11.68 -18.66
C PRO A 123 45.97 -12.55 -17.40
N LYS A 124 46.23 -13.86 -17.61
CA LYS A 124 46.42 -14.85 -16.53
C LYS A 124 47.73 -14.63 -15.77
N ALA A 125 47.67 -14.44 -14.46
CA ALA A 125 48.82 -14.57 -13.56
C ALA A 125 48.95 -16.03 -13.08
N ARG A 126 50.18 -16.57 -13.18
CA ARG A 126 50.57 -17.96 -12.84
C ARG A 126 51.55 -17.93 -11.68
N ILE A 127 51.17 -18.46 -10.51
CA ILE A 127 52.05 -18.82 -9.38
C ILE A 127 51.17 -19.56 -8.34
N ASN A 128 51.47 -20.67 -7.68
CA ASN A 128 52.47 -21.76 -7.70
C ASN A 128 52.07 -22.72 -6.54
N GLU A 129 52.26 -24.04 -6.70
CA GLU A 129 51.98 -25.07 -5.68
C GLU A 129 53.11 -25.19 -4.64
N PRO A 130 52.85 -25.50 -3.36
CA PRO A 130 53.89 -25.62 -2.33
C PRO A 130 54.52 -27.03 -2.25
N THR A 131 55.85 -27.09 -2.35
CA THR A 131 56.66 -28.28 -2.05
C THR A 131 56.75 -28.50 -0.53
N THR A 132 56.41 -29.71 -0.09
CA THR A 132 56.50 -30.19 1.30
C THR A 132 57.94 -30.32 1.81
N SER A 133 58.07 -30.12 3.13
CA SER A 133 59.13 -30.54 4.08
C SER A 133 59.79 -29.31 4.72
N GLN A 134 59.84 -29.12 6.03
CA GLN A 134 60.15 -30.12 7.06
C GLN A 134 59.84 -29.56 8.46
N ARG A 135 59.13 -30.39 9.24
CA ARG A 135 59.21 -30.63 10.69
C ARG A 135 60.28 -29.84 11.48
N SER A 136 59.85 -29.06 12.48
CA SER A 136 60.21 -29.25 13.91
C SER A 136 59.55 -28.22 14.84
N SER A 137 59.30 -28.66 16.07
CA SER A 137 58.37 -28.22 17.11
C SER A 137 58.59 -26.81 17.71
N PRO A 138 57.57 -26.24 18.40
CA PRO A 138 57.63 -24.89 18.94
C PRO A 138 58.24 -24.89 20.35
N THR A 139 59.13 -23.96 20.65
CA THR A 139 59.35 -23.57 22.05
C THR A 139 59.82 -22.12 22.15
N ARG A 140 59.21 -21.43 23.13
CA ARG A 140 59.68 -20.27 23.89
C ARG A 140 59.18 -18.88 23.50
N ILE A 141 58.08 -18.51 24.17
CA ILE A 141 57.98 -17.42 25.17
C ILE A 141 58.99 -16.27 24.97
N ARG A 142 58.50 -15.03 24.78
CA ARG A 142 58.44 -13.97 25.82
C ARG A 142 58.27 -12.57 25.20
N GLY A 143 57.45 -11.76 25.86
CA GLY A 143 57.66 -10.30 26.00
C GLY A 143 56.86 -9.45 25.01
N PHE A 144 55.88 -8.67 25.48
CA PHE A 144 55.97 -7.39 26.22
C PHE A 144 55.60 -6.26 25.23
N ARG A 145 54.41 -5.64 25.37
CA ARG A 145 54.15 -4.31 26.01
C ARG A 145 54.59 -3.15 25.10
N SER A 146 53.95 -1.98 25.00
CA SER A 146 52.83 -1.36 25.72
C SER A 146 52.38 -0.11 24.93
N CYS A 147 51.24 0.46 25.38
CA CYS A 147 50.97 1.91 25.53
C CYS A 147 50.83 2.74 24.24
N VAL A 148 49.98 3.75 24.10
CA VAL A 148 49.02 4.56 24.89
C VAL A 148 48.33 5.40 23.78
N GLY A 149 47.02 5.67 23.70
CA GLY A 149 46.08 6.18 24.69
C GLY A 149 45.99 7.72 24.59
N THR A 150 44.92 8.24 23.98
CA THR A 150 44.21 9.53 24.22
C THR A 150 43.21 9.72 23.06
N ASP A 151 41.89 9.68 23.27
CA ASP A 151 41.00 10.77 23.75
C ASP A 151 40.98 11.96 22.74
N ASP A 152 39.86 12.56 22.31
CA ASP A 152 38.58 12.72 22.96
C ASP A 152 37.49 13.27 21.98
N LEU A 153 36.23 12.99 22.35
CA LEU A 153 34.91 13.59 22.07
C LEU A 153 34.68 14.73 21.04
N GLN A 154 33.66 14.52 20.19
CA GLN A 154 32.62 15.50 19.83
C GLN A 154 31.25 14.76 19.87
N ARG A 155 30.51 14.77 20.98
CA ARG A 155 29.51 15.77 21.44
C ARG A 155 28.12 15.67 20.75
N SER A 156 27.21 14.97 21.44
CA SER A 156 25.72 15.05 21.39
C SER A 156 25.21 16.42 21.93
N PRO A 157 23.93 16.67 22.33
CA PRO A 157 22.65 15.98 22.14
C PRO A 157 21.43 16.91 21.83
N LYS A 158 20.27 16.25 21.65
CA LYS A 158 18.86 16.65 21.79
C LYS A 158 18.55 17.64 22.94
N ARG A 159 17.59 18.57 22.74
CA ARG A 159 16.89 19.31 23.80
C ARG A 159 15.47 19.72 23.39
N ASP A 160 14.49 19.39 24.25
CA ASP A 160 13.09 19.80 24.23
C ASP A 160 12.84 20.98 25.21
N GLY A 161 11.97 21.94 24.83
CA GLY A 161 11.19 22.93 25.66
C GLY A 161 11.93 24.08 26.38
N PRO A 162 11.24 25.15 26.92
CA PRO A 162 9.79 25.41 27.09
C PRO A 162 9.27 26.89 26.87
N THR A 163 7.94 27.05 26.93
CA THR A 163 7.04 28.14 27.45
C THR A 163 7.49 29.59 27.73
N ALA A 164 6.71 30.58 27.23
CA ALA A 164 6.08 31.76 27.92
C ALA A 164 5.53 32.73 26.85
N ALA A 165 4.27 33.18 26.78
CA ALA A 165 3.43 33.94 27.71
C ALA A 165 3.95 35.36 28.00
N ALA A 166 3.44 36.35 27.26
CA ALA A 166 3.18 37.74 27.66
C ALA A 166 2.24 38.38 26.62
#